data_AF-A0A4R3LJJ3-F1
#
_entry.id   AF-A0A4R3LJJ3-F1
#
_cell.length_a   1.000
_cell.length_b   1.000
_cell.length_c   1.000
_cell.angle_alpha   90.00
_cell.angle_beta   90.00
_cell.angle_gamma   90.00
#
_symmetry.space_group_name_H-M   'P 1'
#
loop_
_entity.id
_entity.type
_entity.pdbx_description
1 polymer ?
#
loop_
_entity_poly.entity_id
_entity_poly.type
_entity_poly.pdbx_seq_one_letter_code
_entity_poly.pdbx_strand_id
1 'polypeptide(L)'
;MMSRILTLCCVFLLALPAAGCGMFQRRDVPYQESRSQSPLQVPEGLDRPPMDEALYIPDLPSPGASRRGVADAPVAGSQVAGDSLYVADDLSSAWRRAGLALQRIPEVTVTGSDESAGVYRVQATATRPAHGFFRRLVRREQKVVESFELRFEADGSGTRIRTVGGSEVARALLLRLRERLG
;
A
#
# COMPACT_ATOMS: atom_id res chain seq x y z
N MET A 1 57.92 21.74 -35.16
CA MET A 1 56.92 22.64 -34.53
C MET A 1 55.51 22.43 -35.10
N MET A 2 55.32 22.34 -36.43
CA MET A 2 54.01 22.13 -37.10
C MET A 2 53.18 20.94 -36.56
N SER A 3 53.80 19.79 -36.32
CA SER A 3 53.09 18.58 -35.88
C SER A 3 52.47 18.69 -34.48
N ARG A 4 53.07 19.50 -33.59
CA ARG A 4 52.55 19.74 -32.23
C ARG A 4 51.35 20.69 -32.21
N ILE A 5 51.27 21.59 -33.18
CA ILE A 5 50.13 22.52 -33.35
C ILE A 5 48.94 21.75 -33.94
N LEU A 6 49.19 20.82 -34.87
CA LEU A 6 48.16 19.97 -35.46
C LEU A 6 47.52 19.04 -34.42
N THR A 7 48.30 18.43 -33.53
CA THR A 7 47.77 17.58 -32.45
C THR A 7 46.97 18.35 -31.42
N LEU A 8 47.39 19.58 -31.05
CA LEU A 8 46.62 20.44 -30.14
C LEU A 8 45.28 20.87 -30.74
N CYS A 9 45.25 21.19 -32.03
CA CYS A 9 44.02 21.56 -32.74
C CYS A 9 43.05 20.38 -32.86
N CYS A 10 43.55 19.18 -33.16
CA CYS A 10 42.74 17.95 -33.19
C CYS A 10 42.13 17.62 -31.83
N VAL A 11 42.88 17.76 -30.74
CA VAL A 11 42.38 17.50 -29.38
C VAL A 11 41.27 18.50 -29.01
N PHE A 12 41.42 19.78 -29.39
CA PHE A 12 40.42 20.80 -29.11
C PHE A 12 39.12 20.57 -29.93
N LEU A 13 39.24 20.23 -31.22
CA LEU A 13 38.09 19.89 -32.08
C LEU A 13 37.33 18.63 -31.63
N LEU A 14 38.01 17.65 -31.04
CA LEU A 14 37.40 16.44 -30.50
C LEU A 14 36.73 16.62 -29.12
N ALA A 15 37.07 17.68 -28.38
CA ALA A 15 36.51 17.94 -27.04
C ALA A 15 35.24 18.82 -27.05
N LEU A 16 34.97 19.56 -28.12
CA LEU A 16 33.81 20.45 -28.23
C LEU A 16 32.41 19.80 -28.21
N PRO A 17 32.16 18.55 -28.67
CA PRO A 17 30.78 18.03 -28.75
C PRO A 17 30.21 17.54 -27.41
N ALA A 18 31.01 17.48 -26.33
CA ALA A 18 30.57 16.97 -25.03
C ALA A 18 29.70 17.96 -24.22
N ALA A 19 29.57 19.22 -24.63
CA ALA A 19 28.77 20.23 -23.94
C ALA A 19 27.29 20.28 -24.39
N GLY A 20 26.85 19.40 -25.30
CA GLY A 20 25.55 19.53 -25.97
C GLY A 20 24.41 18.60 -25.52
N CYS A 21 24.66 17.60 -24.67
CA CYS A 21 23.62 16.62 -24.32
C CYS A 21 22.91 16.99 -23.01
N GLY A 22 22.01 17.98 -23.04
CA GLY A 22 21.16 18.26 -21.87
C GLY A 22 20.15 19.40 -21.98
N MET A 23 20.12 20.15 -23.09
CA MET A 23 19.35 21.41 -23.13
C MET A 23 17.94 21.31 -23.73
N PHE A 24 17.43 20.11 -24.02
CA PHE A 24 16.14 19.96 -24.73
C PHE A 24 15.29 18.77 -24.25
N GLN A 25 15.23 18.51 -22.94
CA GLN A 25 14.12 17.72 -22.38
C GLN A 25 12.89 18.62 -22.22
N ARG A 26 12.17 18.88 -23.32
CA ARG A 26 10.77 19.33 -23.22
C ARG A 26 9.95 18.16 -22.68
N ARG A 27 9.40 18.32 -21.48
CA ARG A 27 8.38 17.42 -20.93
C ARG A 27 7.05 17.82 -21.55
N ASP A 28 6.69 17.14 -22.63
CA ASP A 28 5.34 17.22 -23.17
C ASP A 28 4.40 16.53 -22.18
N VAL A 29 3.48 17.31 -21.62
CA VAL A 29 2.56 16.90 -20.56
C VAL A 29 1.17 16.67 -21.17
N PRO A 30 0.80 15.42 -21.54
CA PRO A 30 -0.39 15.13 -22.32
C PRO A 30 -1.71 15.49 -21.63
N TYR A 31 -1.68 15.79 -20.31
CA TYR A 31 -2.84 16.25 -19.56
C TYR A 31 -3.22 17.70 -19.88
N GLN A 32 -2.30 18.55 -20.36
CA GLN A 32 -2.61 19.94 -20.69
C GLN A 32 -3.40 20.09 -22.01
N GLU A 33 -3.27 19.11 -22.91
CA GLU A 33 -4.01 19.08 -24.18
C GLU A 33 -5.37 18.38 -24.07
N SER A 34 -5.69 17.85 -22.88
CA SER A 34 -6.96 17.16 -22.64
C SER A 34 -8.10 18.18 -22.61
N ARG A 35 -8.86 18.25 -23.71
CA ARG A 35 -10.10 19.05 -23.77
C ARG A 35 -11.15 18.41 -22.88
N SER A 36 -11.69 19.16 -21.92
CA SER A 36 -12.84 18.74 -21.12
C SER A 36 -14.01 18.38 -22.05
N GLN A 37 -14.38 17.11 -22.04
CA GLN A 37 -15.52 16.58 -22.76
C GLN A 37 -16.79 17.16 -22.12
N SER A 38 -17.62 17.83 -22.91
CA SER A 38 -18.86 18.47 -22.42
C SER A 38 -19.68 17.45 -21.60
N PRO A 39 -20.12 17.78 -20.37
CA PRO A 39 -20.87 16.86 -19.55
C PRO A 39 -22.12 16.44 -20.31
N LEU A 40 -22.32 15.14 -20.45
CA LEU A 40 -23.51 14.60 -21.10
C LEU A 40 -24.73 15.09 -20.33
N GLN A 41 -25.58 15.85 -21.03
CA GLN A 41 -26.89 16.24 -20.53
C GLN A 41 -27.68 14.96 -20.29
N VAL A 42 -27.89 14.64 -19.02
CA VAL A 42 -28.74 13.52 -18.64
C VAL A 42 -30.18 13.90 -19.03
N PRO A 43 -30.81 13.20 -19.98
CA PRO A 43 -32.18 13.49 -20.35
C PRO A 43 -33.08 13.24 -19.14
N GLU A 44 -33.93 14.22 -18.84
CA GLU A 44 -34.88 14.16 -17.74
C GLU A 44 -35.80 12.94 -17.94
N GLY A 45 -35.68 11.94 -17.07
CA GLY A 45 -36.45 10.69 -17.15
C GLY A 45 -35.64 9.40 -16.98
N LEU A 46 -34.30 9.46 -16.87
CA LEU A 46 -33.44 8.26 -16.74
C LEU A 46 -32.64 8.16 -15.42
N ASP A 47 -33.01 8.90 -14.37
CA ASP A 47 -32.33 8.87 -13.06
C ASP A 47 -33.17 8.30 -11.92
N ARG A 48 -34.42 7.89 -12.19
CA ARG A 48 -35.28 7.33 -11.14
C ARG A 48 -35.73 5.92 -11.54
N PRO A 49 -35.04 4.86 -11.08
CA PRO A 49 -35.64 3.54 -11.16
C PRO A 49 -37.03 3.58 -10.53
N PRO A 50 -38.05 2.90 -11.11
CA PRO A 50 -39.35 2.79 -10.47
C PRO A 50 -39.10 2.17 -9.09
N MET A 51 -39.33 2.96 -8.04
CA MET A 51 -39.41 2.45 -6.67
C MET A 51 -40.74 1.72 -6.58
N ASP A 52 -40.82 0.59 -7.29
CA ASP A 52 -41.98 -0.26 -7.31
C ASP A 52 -42.15 -0.78 -5.89
N GLU A 53 -43.39 -0.62 -5.41
CA GLU A 53 -43.95 -1.01 -4.12
C GLU A 53 -43.71 -2.49 -3.77
N ALA A 54 -43.12 -3.26 -4.70
CA ALA A 54 -42.60 -4.61 -4.53
C ALA A 54 -41.37 -4.71 -3.60
N LEU A 55 -40.74 -3.59 -3.21
CA LEU A 55 -39.69 -3.54 -2.17
C LEU A 55 -40.22 -3.19 -0.78
N TYR A 56 -41.50 -3.49 -0.50
CA TYR A 56 -42.04 -3.41 0.85
C TYR A 56 -41.43 -4.52 1.72
N ILE A 57 -40.40 -4.17 2.50
CA ILE A 57 -39.86 -5.02 3.56
C ILE A 57 -40.74 -4.80 4.79
N PRO A 58 -41.50 -5.80 5.27
CA PRO A 58 -42.32 -5.65 6.47
C PRO A 58 -41.44 -5.45 7.72
N ASP A 59 -41.80 -4.48 8.56
CA ASP A 59 -41.18 -4.25 9.86
C ASP A 59 -41.55 -5.38 10.83
N LEU A 60 -40.68 -6.37 10.93
CA LEU A 60 -40.74 -7.35 12.02
C LEU A 60 -40.30 -6.66 13.32
N PRO A 61 -41.00 -6.83 14.45
CA PRO A 61 -40.55 -6.34 15.75
C PRO A 61 -39.21 -7.00 16.06
N SER A 62 -38.13 -6.24 15.91
CA SER A 62 -36.75 -6.70 16.05
C SER A 62 -36.47 -7.10 17.51
N PRO A 63 -36.34 -8.40 17.84
CA PRO A 63 -35.74 -8.81 19.10
C PRO A 63 -34.22 -8.79 18.88
N GLY A 64 -33.60 -7.63 19.07
CA GLY A 64 -32.14 -7.52 19.22
C GLY A 64 -31.34 -7.45 17.93
N ALA A 65 -31.47 -6.35 17.20
CA ALA A 65 -30.36 -5.51 16.71
C ALA A 65 -28.95 -6.16 16.63
N SER A 66 -28.77 -7.17 15.79
CA SER A 66 -27.45 -7.65 15.33
C SER A 66 -27.11 -7.03 13.98
N ARG A 67 -27.08 -5.70 13.92
CA ARG A 67 -26.35 -4.90 12.92
C ARG A 67 -25.88 -3.61 13.58
N ARG A 68 -24.78 -3.71 14.32
CA ARG A 68 -23.96 -2.56 14.69
C ARG A 68 -22.80 -2.44 13.70
N GLY A 69 -23.12 -1.92 12.53
CA GLY A 69 -22.24 -1.05 11.74
C GLY A 69 -23.17 0.09 11.34
N VAL A 70 -22.98 1.34 11.75
CA VAL A 70 -21.78 2.15 11.64
C VAL A 70 -21.73 3.04 12.87
N ALA A 71 -20.77 2.82 13.76
CA ALA A 71 -20.32 3.88 14.64
C ALA A 71 -19.10 4.48 13.96
N ASP A 72 -19.27 5.67 13.41
CA ASP A 72 -18.20 6.64 13.20
C ASP A 72 -17.75 7.11 14.60
N ALA A 73 -17.25 6.15 15.39
CA ALA A 73 -16.52 6.46 16.60
C ALA A 73 -15.16 6.97 16.13
N PRO A 74 -14.65 8.09 16.64
CA PRO A 74 -13.26 8.46 16.40
C PRO A 74 -12.43 7.24 16.81
N VAL A 75 -11.89 6.54 15.81
CA VAL A 75 -11.06 5.35 16.01
C VAL A 75 -9.97 5.76 16.99
N ALA A 76 -10.10 5.32 18.23
CA ALA A 76 -9.03 5.42 19.19
C ALA A 76 -7.83 4.72 18.54
N GLY A 77 -6.79 5.51 18.28
CA GLY A 77 -5.86 5.27 17.20
C GLY A 77 -5.22 3.88 17.23
N SER A 78 -5.16 3.24 16.06
CA SER A 78 -4.24 2.12 15.87
C SER A 78 -2.80 2.61 16.05
N GLN A 79 -2.06 2.02 16.98
CA GLN A 79 -0.73 2.48 17.38
C GLN A 79 0.27 1.32 17.39
N VAL A 80 1.38 1.47 16.65
CA VAL A 80 2.47 0.48 16.60
C VAL A 80 3.50 0.82 17.68
N ALA A 81 3.82 -0.15 18.53
CA ALA A 81 4.86 -0.09 19.55
C ALA A 81 5.78 -1.31 19.43
N GLY A 82 7.00 -1.09 18.93
CA GLY A 82 7.98 -2.16 18.68
C GLY A 82 7.44 -3.18 17.68
N ASP A 83 7.31 -4.42 18.16
CA ASP A 83 6.84 -5.59 17.40
C ASP A 83 5.34 -5.87 17.61
N SER A 84 4.61 -4.90 18.18
CA SER A 84 3.19 -4.99 18.45
C SER A 84 2.41 -3.80 17.88
N LEU A 85 1.17 -4.05 17.46
CA LEU A 85 0.19 -3.07 17.01
C LEU A 85 -1.04 -3.18 17.91
N TYR A 86 -1.41 -2.10 18.58
CA TYR A 86 -2.67 -2.01 19.29
C TYR A 86 -3.74 -1.43 18.37
N VAL A 87 -4.91 -2.06 18.32
CA VAL A 87 -6.09 -1.63 17.56
C VAL A 87 -7.23 -1.50 18.58
N ALA A 88 -7.89 -0.33 18.65
CA ALA A 88 -9.05 -0.15 19.52
C ALA A 88 -10.32 -0.74 18.90
N ASP A 89 -10.31 -2.06 18.70
CA ASP A 89 -11.40 -2.87 18.15
C ASP A 89 -11.47 -4.20 18.91
N ASP A 90 -12.66 -4.79 18.98
CA ASP A 90 -12.88 -6.15 19.44
C ASP A 90 -12.04 -7.16 18.63
N LEU A 91 -11.65 -8.28 19.25
CA LEU A 91 -10.82 -9.30 18.62
C LEU A 91 -11.40 -9.78 17.28
N SER A 92 -12.70 -10.05 17.23
CA SER A 92 -13.40 -10.50 16.02
C SER A 92 -13.45 -9.44 14.92
N SER A 93 -13.61 -8.16 15.27
CA SER A 93 -13.63 -7.08 14.28
C SER A 93 -12.21 -6.81 13.76
N ALA A 94 -11.24 -6.74 14.65
CA ALA A 94 -9.82 -6.60 14.33
C ALA A 94 -9.33 -7.75 13.43
N TRP A 95 -9.72 -9.00 13.73
CA TRP A 95 -9.39 -10.17 12.92
C TRP A 95 -9.89 -10.07 11.48
N ARG A 96 -11.19 -9.77 11.31
CA ARG A 96 -11.81 -9.61 9.99
C ARG A 96 -11.22 -8.45 9.21
N ARG A 97 -11.02 -7.30 9.86
CA ARG A 97 -10.43 -6.11 9.24
C ARG A 97 -8.98 -6.35 8.84
N ALA A 98 -8.20 -7.02 9.68
CA ALA A 98 -6.81 -7.35 9.38
C ALA A 98 -6.72 -8.30 8.19
N GLY A 99 -7.58 -9.33 8.09
CA GLY A 99 -7.64 -10.21 6.93
C GLY A 99 -7.87 -9.44 5.61
N LEU A 100 -8.83 -8.51 5.61
CA LEU A 100 -9.10 -7.66 4.44
C LEU A 100 -7.96 -6.68 4.14
N ALA A 101 -7.33 -6.13 5.18
CA ALA A 101 -6.20 -5.22 5.03
C ALA A 101 -4.98 -5.94 4.44
N LEU A 102 -4.68 -7.16 4.88
CA LEU A 102 -3.59 -8.00 4.37
C LEU A 102 -3.78 -8.34 2.89
N GLN A 103 -5.01 -8.64 2.45
CA GLN A 103 -5.32 -8.91 1.03
C GLN A 103 -5.09 -7.69 0.12
N ARG A 104 -5.10 -6.48 0.67
CA ARG A 104 -4.88 -5.23 -0.07
C ARG A 104 -3.40 -4.82 -0.16
N ILE A 105 -2.50 -5.57 0.48
CA ILE A 105 -1.07 -5.31 0.45
C ILE A 105 -0.44 -6.22 -0.61
N PRO A 106 -0.02 -5.68 -1.77
CA PRO A 106 0.47 -6.51 -2.88
C PRO A 106 1.77 -7.25 -2.55
N GLU A 107 2.55 -6.76 -1.58
CA GLU A 107 3.79 -7.39 -1.13
C GLU A 107 3.58 -8.55 -0.15
N VAL A 108 2.33 -8.77 0.31
CA VAL A 108 2.00 -9.75 1.36
C VAL A 108 1.05 -10.80 0.82
N THR A 109 1.35 -12.07 1.09
CA THR A 109 0.51 -13.21 0.77
C THR A 109 0.12 -13.93 2.04
N VAL A 110 -1.18 -14.16 2.25
CA VAL A 110 -1.66 -14.95 3.40
C VAL A 110 -1.51 -16.43 3.07
N THR A 111 -0.67 -17.14 3.82
CA THR A 111 -0.43 -18.58 3.67
C THR A 111 -1.43 -19.42 4.47
N GLY A 112 -1.95 -18.88 5.57
CA GLY A 112 -2.98 -19.52 6.36
C GLY A 112 -3.49 -18.61 7.47
N SER A 113 -4.69 -18.91 7.95
CA SER A 113 -5.36 -18.17 9.02
C SER A 113 -6.07 -19.16 9.93
N ASP A 114 -5.84 -19.05 11.23
CA ASP A 114 -6.54 -19.82 12.25
C ASP A 114 -7.19 -18.83 13.24
N GLU A 115 -8.50 -18.65 13.12
CA GLU A 115 -9.28 -17.74 13.96
C GLU A 115 -9.40 -18.24 15.40
N SER A 116 -9.42 -19.56 15.60
CA SER A 116 -9.51 -20.15 16.94
C SER A 116 -8.24 -19.96 17.75
N ALA A 117 -7.08 -20.00 17.08
CA ALA A 117 -5.79 -19.70 17.68
C ALA A 117 -5.43 -18.20 17.65
N GLY A 118 -6.17 -17.37 16.91
CA GLY A 118 -5.83 -15.97 16.70
C GLY A 118 -4.52 -15.80 15.91
N VAL A 119 -4.23 -16.69 14.95
CA VAL A 119 -2.95 -16.74 14.24
C VAL A 119 -3.11 -16.53 12.73
N TYR A 120 -2.49 -15.49 12.18
CA TYR A 120 -2.30 -15.33 10.73
C TYR A 120 -0.86 -15.67 10.34
N ARG A 121 -0.71 -16.57 9.37
CA ARG A 121 0.57 -16.87 8.74
C ARG A 121 0.68 -16.12 7.42
N VAL A 122 1.65 -15.23 7.33
CA VAL A 122 1.85 -14.36 6.17
C VAL A 122 3.26 -14.49 5.62
N GLN A 123 3.38 -14.44 4.31
CA GLN A 123 4.65 -14.27 3.61
C GLN A 123 4.72 -12.84 3.09
N ALA A 124 5.75 -12.11 3.50
CA ALA A 124 6.00 -10.78 3.00
C ALA A 124 7.23 -10.81 2.10
N THR A 125 7.12 -10.13 0.97
CA THR A 125 8.25 -9.89 0.10
C THR A 125 8.84 -8.52 0.42
N ALA A 126 10.10 -8.48 0.81
CA ALA A 126 10.86 -7.25 0.96
C ALA A 126 11.97 -7.16 -0.09
N THR A 127 12.09 -6.01 -0.75
CA THR A 127 13.25 -5.71 -1.60
C THR A 127 14.28 -5.01 -0.73
N ARG A 128 15.37 -5.72 -0.37
CA ARG A 128 16.49 -5.08 0.33
C ARG A 128 17.53 -4.58 -0.68
N PRO A 129 18.02 -3.34 -0.54
CA PRO A 129 19.17 -2.90 -1.32
C PRO A 129 20.38 -3.74 -0.93
N ALA A 130 21.10 -4.28 -1.90
CA ALA A 130 22.30 -5.05 -1.65
C ALA A 130 23.32 -4.20 -0.89
N HIS A 131 23.52 -4.50 0.40
CA HIS A 131 24.49 -3.81 1.24
C HIS A 131 25.83 -4.53 1.13
N GLY A 132 26.71 -4.03 0.25
CA GLY A 132 28.05 -4.59 0.07
C GLY A 132 28.88 -3.80 -0.93
N PHE A 133 30.20 -4.00 -0.90
CA PHE A 133 31.20 -3.30 -1.71
C PHE A 133 30.99 -3.42 -3.24
N PHE A 134 30.14 -4.34 -3.69
CA PHE A 134 29.87 -4.59 -5.10
C PHE A 134 28.64 -3.86 -5.66
N ARG A 135 28.03 -2.92 -4.92
CA ARG A 135 26.85 -2.15 -5.41
C ARG A 135 27.11 -1.38 -6.71
N ARG A 136 28.38 -1.09 -7.03
CA ARG A 136 28.78 -0.44 -8.29
C ARG A 136 29.01 -1.41 -9.45
N LEU A 137 29.19 -2.71 -9.18
CA LEU A 137 29.50 -3.71 -10.19
C LEU A 137 28.30 -4.60 -10.54
N VAL A 138 27.32 -4.75 -9.64
CA VAL A 138 26.11 -5.52 -9.94
C VAL A 138 24.89 -4.81 -9.34
N ARG A 139 24.09 -4.20 -10.22
CA ARG A 139 22.79 -3.58 -9.88
C ARG A 139 21.72 -4.67 -9.68
N ARG A 140 21.93 -5.59 -8.74
CA ARG A 140 20.96 -6.66 -8.44
C ARG A 140 20.22 -6.33 -7.15
N GLU A 141 18.93 -6.04 -7.30
CA GLU A 141 17.99 -5.97 -6.18
C GLU A 141 17.73 -7.40 -5.69
N GLN A 142 17.84 -7.64 -4.37
CA GLN A 142 17.56 -8.95 -3.80
C GLN A 142 16.15 -8.93 -3.20
N LYS A 143 15.25 -9.69 -3.85
CA LYS A 143 13.89 -9.94 -3.38
C LYS A 143 13.96 -11.01 -2.31
N VAL A 144 13.77 -10.63 -1.04
CA VAL A 144 13.76 -11.54 0.11
C VAL A 144 12.32 -11.85 0.46
N VAL A 145 11.95 -13.12 0.50
CA VAL A 145 10.64 -13.57 0.98
C VAL A 145 10.82 -14.08 2.40
N GLU A 146 10.20 -13.42 3.37
CA GLU A 146 10.23 -13.83 4.78
C GLU A 146 8.81 -14.23 5.22
N SER A 147 8.71 -15.29 6.02
CA SER A 147 7.44 -15.78 6.58
C SER A 147 7.32 -15.35 8.04
N PHE A 148 6.15 -14.85 8.42
CA PHE A 148 5.87 -14.39 9.78
C PHE A 148 4.53 -14.90 10.28
N GLU A 149 4.43 -14.97 11.60
CA GLU A 149 3.20 -15.27 12.32
C GLU A 149 2.71 -14.01 13.05
N LEU A 150 1.47 -13.62 12.79
CA LEU A 150 0.77 -12.54 13.47
C LEU A 150 -0.18 -13.17 14.50
N ARG A 151 0.01 -12.84 15.77
CA ARG A 151 -0.85 -13.26 16.87
C ARG A 151 -1.75 -12.14 17.31
N PHE A 152 -3.04 -12.42 17.39
CA PHE A 152 -4.09 -11.51 17.81
C PHE A 152 -4.50 -11.89 19.21
N GLU A 153 -4.30 -10.98 20.16
CA GLU A 153 -4.63 -11.19 21.56
C GLU A 153 -5.56 -10.07 22.02
N ALA A 154 -6.64 -10.44 22.72
CA ALA A 154 -7.52 -9.46 23.35
C ALA A 154 -6.78 -8.74 24.49
N ASP A 155 -6.85 -7.41 24.49
CA ASP A 155 -6.21 -6.54 25.48
C ASP A 155 -7.22 -5.50 25.97
N GLY A 156 -8.00 -5.89 26.99
CA GLY A 156 -9.05 -5.04 27.55
C GLY A 156 -10.12 -4.70 26.50
N SER A 157 -10.18 -3.44 26.10
CA SER A 157 -11.12 -2.91 25.10
C SER A 157 -10.59 -2.89 23.67
N GLY A 158 -9.39 -3.42 23.43
CA GLY A 158 -8.76 -3.48 22.12
C GLY A 158 -8.12 -4.83 21.83
N THR A 159 -7.46 -4.89 20.67
CA THR A 159 -6.74 -6.06 20.20
C THR A 159 -5.27 -5.71 20.01
N ARG A 160 -4.39 -6.50 20.64
CA ARG A 160 -2.95 -6.40 20.44
C ARG A 160 -2.52 -7.44 19.42
N ILE A 161 -1.95 -6.98 18.32
CA ILE A 161 -1.39 -7.79 17.25
C ILE A 161 0.12 -7.85 17.48
N ARG A 162 0.68 -9.03 17.74
CA ARG A 162 2.12 -9.23 17.90
C ARG A 162 2.70 -9.99 16.70
N THR A 163 3.90 -9.64 16.29
CA THR A 163 4.66 -10.42 15.30
C THR A 163 5.59 -11.40 16.03
N VAL A 164 5.63 -12.65 15.58
CA VAL A 164 6.63 -13.63 16.04
C VAL A 164 7.84 -13.54 15.10
N GLY A 165 9.03 -13.24 15.65
CA GLY A 165 10.28 -13.20 14.89
C GLY A 165 10.79 -11.81 14.50
N GLY A 166 10.51 -10.78 15.32
CA GLY A 166 10.94 -9.37 15.23
C GLY A 166 11.97 -9.04 14.15
N SER A 167 11.49 -8.85 12.91
CA SER A 167 12.29 -8.41 11.78
C SER A 167 11.85 -7.02 11.31
N GLU A 168 12.74 -6.30 10.63
CA GLU A 168 12.39 -5.00 10.03
C GLU A 168 11.19 -5.11 9.09
N VAL A 169 11.07 -6.25 8.38
CA VAL A 169 9.97 -6.54 7.46
C VAL A 169 8.67 -6.76 8.23
N ALA A 170 8.72 -7.47 9.36
CA ALA A 170 7.56 -7.66 10.24
C ALA A 170 7.05 -6.31 10.78
N ARG A 171 7.96 -5.43 11.21
CA ARG A 171 7.62 -4.08 11.67
C ARG A 171 7.06 -3.21 10.54
N ALA A 172 7.65 -3.28 9.34
CA ALA A 172 7.13 -2.59 8.16
C ALA A 172 5.72 -3.08 7.82
N LEU A 173 5.46 -4.39 7.95
CA LEU A 173 4.14 -4.97 7.76
C LEU A 173 3.13 -4.44 8.79
N LEU A 174 3.50 -4.33 10.07
CA LEU A 174 2.62 -3.72 11.09
C LEU A 174 2.29 -2.26 10.78
N LEU A 175 3.26 -1.50 10.26
CA LEU A 175 3.02 -0.12 9.81
C LEU A 175 2.05 -0.06 8.63
N ARG A 176 2.23 -0.93 7.62
CA ARG A 176 1.29 -1.05 6.50
C ARG A 176 -0.09 -1.47 6.94
N LEU A 177 -0.17 -2.42 7.88
CA LEU A 177 -1.44 -2.89 8.44
C LEU A 177 -2.15 -1.74 9.16
N ARG A 178 -1.44 -0.98 10.01
CA ARG A 178 -1.96 0.23 10.65
C ARG A 178 -2.48 1.26 9.64
N GLU A 179 -1.70 1.57 8.60
CA GLU A 179 -2.09 2.50 7.54
C GLU A 179 -3.40 2.10 6.84
N ARG A 180 -3.71 0.80 6.80
CA ARG A 180 -4.94 0.27 6.18
C ARG A 180 -6.11 0.11 7.14
N LEU A 181 -5.84 0.06 8.44
CA LEU A 181 -6.85 -0.03 9.51
C LEU A 181 -7.26 1.35 10.04
N GLY A 182 -6.48 2.40 9.75
CA GLY A 182 -6.81 3.79 10.01
C GLY A 182 -7.98 4.31 9.18
#